data_AF-A0A5N6EZE4-F1
#
_entry.id   AF-A0A5N6EZE4-F1
#
_cell.length_a   1.000
_cell.length_b   1.000
_cell.length_c   1.000
_cell.angle_alpha   90.00
_cell.angle_beta   90.00
_cell.angle_gamma   90.00
#
_symmetry.space_group_name_H-M   'P 1'
#
loop_
_entity.id
_entity.type
_entity.pdbx_description
1 polymer ?
#
loop_
_entity_poly.entity_id
_entity_poly.type
_entity_poly.pdbx_seq_one_letter_code
_entity_poly.pdbx_strand_id
1 'polypeptide(L)'
;MTSPDPPIPSIPEIAFISGPLDIGPDNIYFHTHYVPKINAAIERGHHFVIGPVAGVDRAALDYLLAYPIPPSHITIFVTPTENILMGDEFRSRAVNVHVVDGGMNMTTRDRDAAMTRASSYDILRWRPRKEAKEFYGRLYREGYVTNTEMNWRRRRGISEMEIVREEDVGIFRDEKKRSVGKQAVDALCGSFRSGS
;
A
#
# COMPACT_ATOMS: atom_id res chain seq x y z
N MET A 1 13.68 6.26 46.54
CA MET A 1 13.84 5.41 45.35
C MET A 1 12.48 5.33 44.67
N THR A 2 12.26 6.15 43.65
CA THR A 2 11.03 6.14 42.85
C THR A 2 11.23 5.15 41.71
N SER A 3 10.43 4.08 41.68
CA SER A 3 10.36 3.16 40.56
C SER A 3 9.98 3.92 39.27
N PRO A 4 10.58 3.60 38.12
CA PRO A 4 10.12 4.16 36.85
C PRO A 4 8.71 3.64 36.55
N ASP A 5 7.82 4.54 36.14
CA ASP A 5 6.49 4.19 35.66
C ASP A 5 6.57 3.19 34.51
N PRO A 6 5.63 2.23 34.41
CA PRO A 6 5.58 1.31 33.29
C PRO A 6 5.38 2.10 31.97
N PRO A 7 6.02 1.68 30.87
CA PRO A 7 5.85 2.35 29.59
C PRO A 7 4.38 2.30 29.17
N ILE A 8 3.81 3.46 28.85
CA ILE A 8 2.47 3.55 28.26
C ILE A 8 2.49 2.72 26.96
N PRO A 9 1.55 1.76 26.77
CA PRO A 9 1.51 0.99 25.55
C PRO A 9 1.31 1.94 24.37
N SER A 10 2.27 1.95 23.44
CA SER A 10 2.17 2.72 22.21
C SER A 10 0.98 2.21 21.40
N ILE A 11 0.09 3.11 21.00
CA ILE A 11 -1.00 2.80 20.08
C ILE A 11 -0.37 2.23 18.79
N PRO A 12 -0.75 1.02 18.34
CA PRO A 12 -0.21 0.44 17.12
C PRO A 12 -0.41 1.40 15.93
N GLU A 13 0.64 1.60 15.13
CA GLU A 13 0.51 2.38 13.90
C GLU A 13 -0.39 1.67 12.89
N ILE A 14 -1.11 2.45 12.08
CA ILE A 14 -2.03 1.93 11.07
C ILE A 14 -1.47 2.25 9.69
N ALA A 15 -1.24 1.22 8.88
CA ALA A 15 -0.75 1.33 7.51
C ALA A 15 -1.89 1.31 6.50
N PHE A 16 -1.99 2.32 5.64
CA PHE A 16 -2.88 2.30 4.49
C PHE A 16 -2.18 1.66 3.29
N ILE A 17 -2.66 0.49 2.86
CA ILE A 17 -2.18 -0.15 1.63
C ILE A 17 -3.00 0.37 0.46
N SER A 18 -2.33 0.94 -0.54
CA SER A 18 -2.97 1.45 -1.76
C SER A 18 -2.09 1.22 -2.98
N GLY A 19 -2.68 0.75 -4.07
CA GLY A 19 -1.93 0.46 -5.29
C GLY A 19 -2.79 0.33 -6.56
N PRO A 20 -2.16 0.02 -7.70
CA PRO A 20 -2.85 -0.12 -8.97
C PRO A 20 -3.73 -1.39 -9.02
N LEU A 21 -4.74 -1.35 -9.90
CA LEU A 21 -5.58 -2.50 -10.22
C LEU A 21 -4.80 -3.58 -10.98
N ASP A 22 -4.06 -3.17 -12.01
CA ASP A 22 -3.22 -4.08 -12.78
C ASP A 22 -1.92 -4.33 -12.03
N ILE A 23 -1.72 -5.55 -11.53
CA ILE A 23 -0.51 -5.95 -10.78
C ILE A 23 0.37 -6.95 -11.56
N GLY A 24 0.10 -7.11 -12.86
CA GLY A 24 0.82 -8.01 -13.74
C GLY A 24 0.48 -9.50 -13.51
N PRO A 25 1.08 -10.40 -14.29
CA PRO A 25 0.91 -11.84 -14.11
C PRO A 25 1.44 -12.27 -12.74
N ASP A 26 0.79 -13.27 -12.14
CA ASP A 26 1.16 -13.89 -10.86
C ASP A 26 1.43 -12.88 -9.73
N ASN A 27 0.75 -11.74 -9.77
CA ASN A 27 0.89 -10.65 -8.78
C ASN A 27 2.34 -10.15 -8.62
N ILE A 28 3.19 -10.28 -9.65
CA ILE A 28 4.63 -9.96 -9.56
C ILE A 28 4.90 -8.54 -9.06
N TYR A 29 4.06 -7.57 -9.46
CA TYR A 29 4.16 -6.19 -8.99
C TYR A 29 3.92 -6.06 -7.48
N PHE A 30 2.90 -6.76 -6.98
CA PHE A 30 2.58 -6.79 -5.55
C PHE A 30 3.71 -7.44 -4.75
N HIS A 31 4.19 -8.61 -5.17
CA HIS A 31 5.30 -9.30 -4.50
C HIS A 31 6.59 -8.48 -4.46
N THR A 32 6.90 -7.78 -5.56
CA THR A 32 8.14 -6.99 -5.65
C THR A 32 8.10 -5.75 -4.76
N HIS A 33 6.97 -5.02 -4.75
CA HIS A 33 6.93 -3.67 -4.17
C HIS A 33 6.20 -3.56 -2.84
N TYR A 34 5.28 -4.47 -2.53
CA TYR A 34 4.41 -4.40 -1.36
C TYR A 34 4.80 -5.39 -0.28
N VAL A 35 5.01 -6.67 -0.62
CA VAL A 35 5.31 -7.71 0.37
C VAL A 35 6.45 -7.34 1.33
N PRO A 36 7.61 -6.81 0.88
CA PRO A 36 8.68 -6.43 1.81
C PRO A 36 8.26 -5.34 2.82
N LYS A 37 7.39 -4.40 2.40
CA LYS A 37 6.91 -3.31 3.25
C LYS A 37 5.81 -3.79 4.21
N ILE A 38 4.94 -4.69 3.74
CA ILE A 38 3.91 -5.33 4.55
C ILE A 38 4.59 -6.17 5.65
N ASN A 39 5.59 -6.99 5.32
CA ASN A 39 6.31 -7.79 6.31
C ASN A 39 6.97 -6.92 7.38
N ALA A 40 7.64 -5.83 6.98
CA ALA A 40 8.22 -4.89 7.92
C ALA A 40 7.19 -4.22 8.86
N ALA A 41 5.94 -4.05 8.40
CA ALA A 41 4.84 -3.53 9.22
C ALA A 41 4.29 -4.62 10.16
N ILE A 42 4.14 -5.85 9.68
CA ILE A 42 3.73 -7.01 10.49
C ILE A 42 4.73 -7.24 11.63
N GLU A 43 6.03 -7.22 11.36
CA GLU A 43 7.10 -7.39 12.36
C GLU A 43 7.04 -6.34 13.48
N ARG A 44 6.50 -5.16 13.20
CA ARG A 44 6.31 -4.07 14.16
C ARG A 44 4.95 -4.11 14.86
N GLY A 45 4.10 -5.09 14.54
CA GLY A 45 2.76 -5.22 15.10
C GLY A 45 1.78 -4.16 14.60
N HIS A 46 2.00 -3.59 13.41
CA HIS A 46 1.11 -2.56 12.85
C HIS A 46 -0.22 -3.15 12.40
N HIS A 47 -1.24 -2.29 12.34
CA HIS A 47 -2.56 -2.62 11.79
C HIS A 47 -2.67 -2.13 10.35
N PHE A 48 -3.70 -2.58 9.63
CA PHE A 48 -3.85 -2.31 8.20
C PHE A 48 -5.25 -1.77 7.88
N VAL A 49 -5.28 -0.73 7.05
CA VAL A 49 -6.50 -0.31 6.34
C VAL A 49 -6.31 -0.54 4.85
N ILE A 50 -7.31 -1.14 4.21
CA ILE A 50 -7.30 -1.43 2.78
C ILE A 50 -8.66 -1.12 2.15
N GLY A 51 -8.65 -0.84 0.85
CA GLY A 51 -9.88 -0.75 0.07
C GLY A 51 -10.48 -2.14 -0.20
N PRO A 52 -11.72 -2.19 -0.73
CA PRO A 52 -12.39 -3.44 -1.08
C PRO A 52 -12.10 -3.87 -2.52
N VAL A 53 -11.12 -3.24 -3.18
CA VAL A 53 -10.95 -3.28 -4.63
C VAL A 53 -10.05 -4.45 -5.07
N ALA A 54 -10.08 -4.78 -6.35
CA ALA A 54 -9.12 -5.66 -7.01
C ALA A 54 -7.67 -5.11 -7.00
N GLY A 55 -6.75 -5.88 -7.57
CA GLY A 55 -5.34 -5.50 -7.67
C GLY A 55 -4.62 -5.58 -6.34
N VAL A 56 -3.87 -4.53 -6.00
CA VAL A 56 -3.08 -4.49 -4.75
C VAL A 56 -3.94 -4.70 -3.51
N ASP A 57 -5.13 -4.11 -3.44
CA ASP A 57 -6.01 -4.19 -2.27
C ASP A 57 -6.42 -5.65 -2.00
N ARG A 58 -6.90 -6.36 -3.03
CA ARG A 58 -7.24 -7.79 -2.93
C ARG A 58 -6.02 -8.66 -2.62
N ALA A 59 -4.91 -8.44 -3.31
CA ALA A 59 -3.68 -9.20 -3.09
C ALA A 59 -3.14 -8.99 -1.66
N ALA A 60 -3.25 -7.77 -1.13
CA ALA A 60 -2.89 -7.45 0.25
C ALA A 60 -3.80 -8.18 1.25
N LEU A 61 -5.12 -8.17 1.05
CA LEU A 61 -6.05 -8.89 1.93
C LEU A 61 -5.72 -10.39 1.97
N ASP A 62 -5.56 -11.01 0.81
CA ASP A 62 -5.28 -12.45 0.73
C ASP A 62 -3.90 -12.77 1.34
N TYR A 63 -2.90 -11.90 1.15
CA TYR A 63 -1.58 -12.06 1.78
C TYR A 63 -1.63 -11.94 3.30
N LEU A 64 -2.32 -10.92 3.82
CA LEU A 64 -2.44 -10.66 5.25
C LEU A 64 -3.21 -11.79 5.96
N LEU A 65 -4.27 -12.32 5.35
CA LEU A 65 -5.03 -13.45 5.89
C LEU A 65 -4.27 -14.78 5.85
N ALA A 66 -3.29 -14.92 4.95
CA ALA A 66 -2.41 -16.08 4.90
C ALA A 66 -1.27 -16.02 5.94
N TYR A 67 -1.04 -14.84 6.54
CA TYR A 67 -0.02 -14.64 7.57
C TYR A 67 -0.62 -14.76 8.98
N PRO A 68 0.15 -15.15 10.02
CA PRO A 68 -0.35 -15.29 11.39
C PRO A 68 -0.56 -13.93 12.09
N ILE A 69 -1.31 -13.01 11.48
CA ILE A 69 -1.82 -11.81 12.16
C ILE A 69 -3.31 -11.98 12.47
N PRO A 70 -3.83 -11.41 13.58
CA PRO A 70 -5.26 -11.44 13.84
C PRO A 70 -6.05 -10.72 12.73
N PRO A 71 -7.11 -11.31 12.18
CA PRO A 71 -7.98 -10.63 11.19
C PRO A 71 -8.54 -9.29 11.69
N SER A 72 -8.71 -9.14 13.02
CA SER A 72 -9.11 -7.90 13.68
C SER A 72 -8.08 -6.75 13.54
N HIS A 73 -6.86 -7.02 13.08
CA HIS A 73 -5.87 -5.98 12.75
C HIS A 73 -6.07 -5.40 11.34
N ILE A 74 -7.01 -5.96 10.57
CA ILE A 74 -7.31 -5.56 9.19
C ILE A 74 -8.67 -4.89 9.17
N THR A 75 -8.73 -3.69 8.60
CA THR A 75 -9.99 -2.96 8.40
C THR A 75 -10.19 -2.66 6.92
N ILE A 76 -11.29 -3.15 6.36
CA ILE A 76 -11.72 -2.84 5.01
C ILE A 76 -12.62 -1.61 5.04
N PHE A 77 -12.22 -0.55 4.35
CA PHE A 77 -13.11 0.59 4.16
C PHE A 77 -13.98 0.34 2.92
N VAL A 78 -15.27 0.61 3.02
CA VAL A 78 -16.23 0.44 1.91
C VAL A 78 -17.12 1.66 1.82
N THR A 79 -17.53 2.02 0.61
CA THR A 79 -18.70 2.89 0.40
C THR A 79 -19.98 2.14 0.79
N PRO A 80 -21.12 2.84 1.03
CA PRO A 80 -22.39 2.18 1.29
C PRO A 80 -22.79 1.18 0.19
N THR A 81 -22.56 1.50 -1.08
CA THR A 81 -22.81 0.59 -2.21
C THR A 81 -21.91 -0.64 -2.17
N GLU A 82 -20.61 -0.47 -1.94
CA GLU A 82 -19.68 -1.60 -1.81
C GLU A 82 -20.05 -2.48 -0.61
N ASN A 83 -20.50 -1.90 0.50
CA ASN A 83 -20.95 -2.66 1.66
C ASN A 83 -22.13 -3.59 1.33
N ILE A 84 -23.08 -3.13 0.51
CA ILE A 84 -24.23 -3.95 0.09
C ILE A 84 -23.76 -5.11 -0.80
N LEU A 85 -22.78 -4.87 -1.68
CA LEU A 85 -22.34 -5.86 -2.65
C LEU A 85 -21.42 -6.93 -2.07
N MET A 86 -20.55 -6.56 -1.12
CA MET A 86 -19.45 -7.41 -0.66
C MET A 86 -19.14 -7.29 0.84
N GLY A 87 -19.87 -6.47 1.60
CA GLY A 87 -19.60 -6.28 3.03
C GLY A 87 -19.70 -7.58 3.83
N ASP A 88 -20.65 -8.44 3.50
CA ASP A 88 -20.83 -9.72 4.18
C ASP A 88 -19.72 -10.73 3.89
N GLU A 89 -19.15 -10.71 2.67
CA GLU A 89 -17.95 -11.50 2.35
C GLU A 89 -16.79 -11.10 3.27
N PHE A 90 -16.54 -9.80 3.43
CA PHE A 90 -15.47 -9.33 4.31
C PHE A 90 -15.72 -9.69 5.77
N ARG A 91 -16.95 -9.48 6.28
CA ARG A 91 -17.30 -9.88 7.66
C ARG A 91 -17.12 -11.38 7.89
N SER A 92 -17.43 -12.22 6.90
CA SER A 92 -17.26 -13.67 7.00
C SER A 92 -15.80 -14.10 7.17
N ARG A 93 -14.85 -13.26 6.72
CA ARG A 93 -13.40 -13.43 6.89
C ARG A 93 -12.88 -12.88 8.23
N ALA A 94 -13.76 -12.47 9.14
CA ALA A 94 -13.47 -11.93 10.46
C ALA A 94 -12.62 -10.64 10.47
N VAL A 95 -12.49 -9.95 9.33
CA VAL A 95 -11.87 -8.62 9.27
C VAL A 95 -12.89 -7.55 9.68
N ASN A 96 -12.41 -6.39 10.11
CA ASN A 96 -13.30 -5.27 10.38
C ASN A 96 -13.79 -4.66 9.05
N VAL A 97 -15.05 -4.24 9.01
CA VAL A 97 -15.61 -3.49 7.88
C VAL A 97 -16.06 -2.13 8.37
N HIS A 98 -15.45 -1.08 7.81
CA HIS A 98 -15.83 0.31 8.07
C HIS A 98 -16.57 0.87 6.86
N VAL A 99 -17.85 1.17 7.03
CA VAL A 99 -18.65 1.87 6.01
C VAL A 99 -18.41 3.36 6.18
N VAL A 100 -17.93 4.01 5.12
CA VAL A 100 -17.64 5.45 5.13
C VAL A 100 -18.94 6.22 5.33
N ASP A 101 -18.93 7.17 6.26
CA ASP A 101 -20.08 8.01 6.57
C ASP A 101 -20.55 8.80 5.33
N GLY A 102 -21.84 8.71 5.02
CA GLY A 102 -22.44 9.38 3.88
C GLY A 102 -23.58 8.59 3.26
N GLY A 103 -24.16 9.14 2.19
CA GLY A 103 -25.21 8.48 1.42
C GLY A 103 -24.67 7.59 0.29
N MET A 104 -25.57 7.08 -0.55
CA MET A 104 -25.23 6.27 -1.73
C MET A 104 -24.41 7.00 -2.81
N ASN A 105 -24.13 8.29 -2.63
CA ASN A 105 -23.31 9.12 -3.50
C ASN A 105 -21.82 9.12 -3.14
N MET A 106 -21.42 8.44 -2.06
CA MET A 106 -20.00 8.32 -1.68
C MET A 106 -19.20 7.66 -2.80
N THR A 107 -18.07 8.27 -3.13
CA THR A 107 -17.19 7.80 -4.19
C THR A 107 -16.00 7.02 -3.63
N THR A 108 -15.30 6.30 -4.51
CA THR A 108 -13.98 5.72 -4.21
C THR A 108 -13.01 6.76 -3.64
N ARG A 109 -13.09 8.02 -4.09
CA ARG A 109 -12.22 9.11 -3.59
C ARG A 109 -12.54 9.49 -2.14
N ASP A 110 -13.82 9.53 -1.78
CA ASP A 110 -14.26 9.84 -0.41
C ASP A 110 -13.79 8.75 0.56
N ARG A 111 -13.91 7.49 0.13
CA ARG A 111 -13.40 6.33 0.86
C ARG A 111 -11.88 6.35 1.01
N ASP A 112 -11.15 6.61 -0.06
CA ASP A 112 -9.68 6.71 -0.01
C ASP A 112 -9.21 7.89 0.89
N ALA A 113 -9.96 9.00 0.91
CA ALA A 113 -9.72 10.10 1.83
C ALA A 113 -9.99 9.69 3.29
N ALA A 114 -11.03 8.91 3.56
CA ALA A 114 -11.31 8.35 4.87
C ALA A 114 -10.19 7.39 5.33
N MET A 115 -9.71 6.50 4.47
CA MET A 115 -8.57 5.63 4.75
C MET A 115 -7.29 6.41 5.06
N THR A 116 -7.03 7.50 4.32
CA THR A 116 -5.88 8.38 4.58
C THR A 116 -5.96 9.01 5.97
N ARG A 117 -7.16 9.45 6.40
CA ARG A 117 -7.38 10.02 7.75
C ARG A 117 -7.28 8.97 8.85
N ALA A 118 -7.70 7.74 8.58
CA ALA A 118 -7.72 6.64 9.55
C ALA A 118 -6.36 5.92 9.71
N SER A 119 -5.33 6.34 8.98
CA SER A 119 -4.02 5.68 8.95
C SER A 119 -2.88 6.64 9.27
N SER A 120 -1.84 6.11 9.90
CA SER A 120 -0.63 6.84 10.29
C SER A 120 0.29 7.09 9.08
N TYR A 121 0.39 6.12 8.17
CA TYR A 121 1.24 6.21 6.98
C TYR A 121 0.71 5.33 5.84
N ASP A 122 1.32 5.45 4.66
CA ASP A 122 0.96 4.65 3.48
C ASP A 122 2.01 3.58 3.14
N ILE A 123 1.55 2.37 2.84
CA ILE A 123 2.27 1.39 2.03
C ILE A 123 1.70 1.49 0.61
N LEU A 124 2.29 2.36 -0.20
CA LEU A 124 1.83 2.59 -1.55
C LEU A 124 2.97 2.69 -2.57
N ARG A 125 2.61 2.43 -3.84
CA ARG A 125 3.46 2.66 -5.01
C ARG A 125 2.62 2.65 -6.29
N TRP A 126 2.65 3.75 -7.04
CA TRP A 126 2.21 3.77 -8.44
C TRP A 126 3.41 3.58 -9.37
N ARG A 127 3.14 3.24 -10.63
CA ARG A 127 4.18 3.04 -11.64
C ARG A 127 4.77 4.41 -12.03
N PRO A 128 6.11 4.60 -12.00
CA PRO A 128 6.76 5.72 -12.66
C PRO A 128 6.42 5.74 -14.15
N ARG A 129 6.49 6.90 -14.78
CA ARG A 129 6.11 7.17 -16.17
C ARG A 129 6.74 6.21 -17.17
N LYS A 130 8.03 5.91 -17.01
CA LYS A 130 8.72 4.94 -17.88
C LYS A 130 8.08 3.56 -17.76
N GLU A 131 7.90 3.07 -16.53
CA GLU A 131 7.28 1.77 -16.25
C GLU A 131 5.82 1.73 -16.71
N ALA A 132 5.07 2.80 -16.48
CA ALA A 132 3.67 2.92 -16.92
C ALA A 132 3.55 2.90 -18.45
N LYS A 133 4.45 3.57 -19.17
CA LYS A 133 4.49 3.55 -20.64
C LYS A 133 4.79 2.16 -21.19
N GLU A 134 5.76 1.47 -20.60
CA GLU A 134 6.12 0.11 -20.98
C GLU A 134 4.97 -0.86 -20.70
N PHE A 135 4.31 -0.74 -19.55
CA PHE A 135 3.23 -1.63 -19.14
C PHE A 135 1.93 -1.40 -19.93
N TYR A 136 1.46 -0.15 -20.03
CA TYR A 136 0.17 0.17 -20.66
C TYR A 136 0.26 0.35 -22.17
N GLY A 137 1.45 0.58 -22.73
CA GLY A 137 1.64 0.81 -24.16
C GLY A 137 0.70 1.88 -24.70
N ARG A 138 -0.18 1.52 -25.63
CA ARG A 138 -1.15 2.45 -26.25
C ARG A 138 -2.24 2.95 -25.30
N LEU A 139 -2.47 2.26 -24.18
CA LEU A 139 -3.43 2.68 -23.15
C LEU A 139 -2.84 3.68 -22.17
N TYR A 140 -1.53 3.95 -22.23
CA TYR A 140 -0.87 4.95 -21.41
C TYR A 140 -1.45 6.34 -21.69
N ARG A 141 -1.76 7.07 -20.62
CA ARG A 141 -2.29 8.44 -20.69
C ARG A 141 -1.31 9.40 -20.03
N GLU A 142 -0.74 10.29 -20.85
CA GLU A 142 0.18 11.32 -20.38
C GLU A 142 -0.54 12.26 -19.39
N GLY A 143 0.09 12.53 -18.24
CA GLY A 143 -0.49 13.37 -17.18
C GLY A 143 -1.62 12.74 -16.35
N TYR A 144 -1.94 11.45 -16.55
CA TYR A 144 -2.95 10.77 -15.73
C TYR A 144 -2.47 10.54 -14.30
N VAL A 145 -3.20 11.12 -13.33
CA VAL A 145 -2.93 10.96 -11.89
C VAL A 145 -3.73 9.79 -11.35
N THR A 146 -3.04 8.77 -10.82
CA THR A 146 -3.68 7.57 -10.28
C THR A 146 -4.28 7.83 -8.89
N ASN A 147 -5.28 7.05 -8.47
CA ASN A 147 -5.81 7.14 -7.10
C ASN A 147 -4.71 6.90 -6.04
N THR A 148 -3.76 6.00 -6.31
CA THR A 148 -2.61 5.78 -5.43
C THR A 148 -1.71 7.03 -5.30
N GLU A 149 -1.46 7.73 -6.41
CA GLU A 149 -0.74 9.02 -6.36
C GLU A 149 -1.55 10.09 -5.62
N MET A 150 -2.86 10.12 -5.81
CA MET A 150 -3.75 11.03 -5.08
C MET A 150 -3.68 10.83 -3.56
N ASN A 151 -3.60 9.57 -3.11
CA ASN A 151 -3.45 9.24 -1.70
C ASN A 151 -2.12 9.76 -1.14
N TRP A 152 -1.03 9.59 -1.90
CA TRP A 152 0.29 10.13 -1.57
C TRP A 152 0.31 11.65 -1.46
N ARG A 153 -0.36 12.34 -2.39
CA ARG A 153 -0.51 13.81 -2.42
C ARG A 153 -1.31 14.30 -1.21
N ARG A 154 -2.43 13.65 -0.92
CA ARG A 154 -3.32 14.00 0.21
C ARG A 154 -2.57 14.01 1.54
N ARG A 155 -1.75 12.98 1.80
CA ARG A 155 -0.96 12.90 3.05
C ARG A 155 0.08 14.02 3.17
N ARG A 156 0.51 14.60 2.06
CA ARG A 156 1.52 15.66 2.00
C ARG A 156 0.93 17.06 1.84
N GLY A 157 -0.40 17.19 1.79
CA GLY A 157 -1.06 18.46 1.53
C GLY A 157 -0.77 19.03 0.13
N ILE A 158 -0.37 18.18 -0.82
CA ILE A 158 -0.07 18.59 -2.19
C ILE A 158 -1.37 18.66 -2.99
N SER A 159 -1.56 19.75 -3.72
CA SER A 159 -2.75 19.95 -4.57
C SER A 159 -2.76 18.99 -5.77
N GLU A 160 -3.94 18.64 -6.27
CA GLU A 160 -4.10 17.82 -7.48
C GLU A 160 -3.48 18.49 -8.72
N MET A 161 -3.51 19.83 -8.75
CA MET A 161 -3.02 20.64 -9.87
C MET A 161 -1.50 20.88 -9.81
N GLU A 162 -0.85 20.53 -8.71
CA GLU A 162 0.58 20.76 -8.54
C GLU A 162 1.40 19.77 -9.36
N ILE A 163 2.43 20.24 -10.04
CA ILE A 163 3.32 19.38 -10.83
C ILE A 163 4.30 18.71 -9.87
N VAL A 164 4.21 17.39 -9.76
CA VAL A 164 5.13 16.57 -8.96
C VAL A 164 6.09 15.87 -9.91
N ARG A 165 7.40 16.11 -9.74
CA ARG A 165 8.44 15.41 -10.50
C ARG A 165 8.78 14.09 -9.82
N GLU A 166 9.04 13.04 -10.61
CA GLU A 166 9.28 11.69 -10.07
C GLU A 166 10.52 11.61 -9.20
N GLU A 167 11.55 12.41 -9.49
CA GLU A 167 12.75 12.52 -8.68
C GLU A 167 12.49 13.03 -7.26
N ASP A 168 11.38 13.74 -7.03
CA ASP A 168 10.99 14.29 -5.73
C ASP A 168 10.10 13.32 -4.94
N VAL A 169 9.68 12.22 -5.55
CA VAL A 169 8.86 11.18 -4.92
C VAL A 169 9.75 10.18 -4.16
N GLY A 170 9.78 10.29 -2.83
CA GLY A 170 10.60 9.45 -1.96
C GLY A 170 10.42 7.94 -2.14
N ILE A 171 9.24 7.48 -2.54
CA ILE A 171 8.92 6.06 -2.78
C ILE A 171 9.82 5.45 -3.86
N PHE A 172 10.23 6.24 -4.85
CA PHE A 172 11.10 5.79 -5.94
C PHE A 172 12.60 5.92 -5.60
N ARG A 173 12.96 6.77 -4.63
CA ARG A 173 14.36 6.94 -4.19
C ARG A 173 14.87 5.71 -3.46
N ASP A 174 14.04 5.09 -2.62
CA ASP A 174 14.42 3.89 -1.87
C ASP A 174 14.66 2.68 -2.78
N GLU A 175 13.98 2.62 -3.93
CA GLU A 175 14.20 1.57 -4.95
C GLU A 175 15.55 1.71 -5.65
N LYS A 176 15.97 2.94 -5.98
CA LYS A 176 17.31 3.19 -6.55
C LYS A 176 18.41 2.76 -5.58
N LYS A 177 18.26 3.03 -4.28
CA LYS A 177 19.21 2.57 -3.26
C LYS A 177 19.26 1.04 -3.16
N ARG A 178 18.09 0.38 -3.16
CA ARG A 178 18.01 -1.10 -3.17
C ARG A 178 18.62 -1.71 -4.44
N SER A 179 18.40 -1.10 -5.59
CA SER A 179 18.98 -1.55 -6.87
C SER A 179 20.51 -1.46 -6.87
N VAL A 180 21.08 -0.34 -6.41
CA VAL A 180 22.54 -0.17 -6.28
C VAL A 180 23.12 -1.16 -5.25
N GLY A 181 22.45 -1.34 -4.10
CA GLY A 181 22.86 -2.31 -3.10
C GLY A 181 22.86 -3.74 -3.63
N LYS A 182 21.82 -4.13 -4.38
CA LYS A 182 21.75 -5.45 -5.03
C LYS A 182 22.86 -5.64 -6.07
N GLN A 183 23.12 -4.66 -6.92
CA GLN A 183 24.23 -4.71 -7.88
C GLN A 183 25.59 -4.83 -7.20
N ALA A 184 25.81 -4.13 -6.08
CA ALA A 184 27.05 -4.25 -5.31
C ALA A 184 27.22 -5.64 -4.69
N VAL A 185 26.14 -6.21 -4.13
CA VAL A 185 26.15 -7.58 -3.58
C VAL A 185 26.37 -8.62 -4.68
N ASP A 186 25.68 -8.49 -5.82
CA ASP A 186 25.83 -9.41 -6.95
C ASP A 186 27.25 -9.34 -7.55
N ALA A 187 27.86 -8.15 -7.59
CA ALA A 187 29.26 -7.97 -8.00
C ALA A 187 30.24 -8.62 -7.01
N LEU A 188 30.01 -8.48 -5.70
CA LEU A 188 30.83 -9.10 -4.65
C LEU A 188 30.69 -10.62 -4.62
N CYS A 189 29.47 -11.15 -4.78
CA CYS A 189 29.20 -12.59 -4.80
C CYS A 189 29.58 -13.26 -6.13
N GLY A 190 29.52 -12.52 -7.24
CA GLY A 190 29.96 -12.98 -8.57
C GLY A 190 31.47 -13.22 -8.66
N SER A 191 32.28 -12.54 -7.84
CA SER A 191 33.73 -12.77 -7.77
C SER A 191 34.15 -14.05 -7.03
N PHE A 192 33.22 -14.76 -6.38
CA PHE A 192 33.53 -16.03 -5.68
C PHE A 192 33.26 -17.29 -6.51
N ARG A 193 32.86 -17.17 -7.79
CA ARG A 193 32.66 -18.31 -8.70
C ARG A 193 33.55 -18.20 -9.94
N SER A 194 34.85 -18.17 -9.74
CA SER A 194 35.83 -18.45 -10.80
C SER A 194 37.08 -19.05 -10.16
N GLY A 195 37.06 -20.35 -9.91
CA GLY A 195 38.16 -21.04 -9.24
C GLY A 195 37.84 -22.52 -9.00
N SER A 196 37.71 -23.28 -10.08
CA SER A 196 37.90 -24.73 -10.10
C SER A 196 38.57 -25.09 -11.42
#